data_AF-A0A931QG41-F1
#
_entry.id   AF-A0A931QG41-F1
#
_cell.length_a   1.000
_cell.length_b   1.000
_cell.length_c   1.000
_cell.angle_alpha   90.00
_cell.angle_beta   90.00
_cell.angle_gamma   90.00
#
_symmetry.space_group_name_H-M   'P 1'
#
loop_
_entity.id
_entity.type
_entity.pdbx_description
1 polymer ?
#
loop_
_entity_poly.entity_id
_entity_poly.type
_entity_poly.pdbx_seq_one_letter_code
_entity_poly.pdbx_strand_id
1 'polypeptide(L)'
;MVLDTISTLFSSLGTAANTAKAFKDLLQKNKGEVRLLLEELKKNSTLSWLVVERESEPQRIIPQLSTKAYDRLLEEGFNFNDLSPRKRKVMGNSNLEDSDLSSFIGKDVANLVEGIYDRVKEMQLVLQVDPDNQHIDWNRRVINLHKRILLLMFHLKGWTN
;
A
#
# COMPACT_ATOMS: atom_id res chain seq x y z
N MET A 1 -12.36 2.92 -15.84
CA MET A 1 -10.93 3.30 -15.73
C MET A 1 -10.41 2.92 -14.35
N VAL A 2 -9.13 2.63 -14.17
CA VAL A 2 -8.53 2.19 -12.88
C VAL A 2 -8.90 3.11 -11.70
N LEU A 3 -8.99 4.41 -11.96
CA LEU A 3 -9.43 5.43 -10.99
C LEU A 3 -10.86 5.19 -10.50
N ASP A 4 -11.78 4.78 -11.38
CA ASP A 4 -13.16 4.48 -11.01
C ASP A 4 -13.18 3.29 -10.05
N THR A 5 -12.41 2.23 -10.34
CA THR A 5 -12.29 1.06 -9.46
C THR A 5 -11.71 1.43 -8.11
N ILE A 6 -10.63 2.23 -8.07
CA ILE A 6 -10.03 2.69 -6.81
C ILE A 6 -11.03 3.55 -6.02
N SER A 7 -11.75 4.44 -6.69
CA SER A 7 -12.76 5.30 -6.06
C SER A 7 -13.95 4.49 -5.54
N THR A 8 -14.38 3.45 -6.24
CA THR A 8 -15.46 2.55 -5.79
C THR A 8 -15.03 1.71 -4.58
N LEU A 9 -13.80 1.18 -4.59
CA LEU A 9 -13.27 0.37 -3.48
C LEU A 9 -12.95 1.23 -2.25
N PHE A 10 -12.47 2.46 -2.48
CA PHE A 10 -11.97 3.36 -1.44
C PHE A 10 -12.54 4.77 -1.59
N SER A 11 -13.85 4.92 -1.41
CA SER A 11 -14.57 6.20 -1.61
C SER A 11 -13.90 7.41 -0.92
N SER A 12 -13.35 7.24 0.28
CA SER A 12 -12.66 8.31 1.01
C SER A 12 -11.17 8.49 0.70
N LEU A 13 -10.59 7.64 -0.15
CA LEU A 13 -9.18 7.65 -0.57
C LEU A 13 -9.01 7.64 -2.11
N GLY A 14 -10.10 7.79 -2.88
CA GLY A 14 -10.12 7.66 -4.34
C GLY A 14 -9.28 8.65 -5.15
N THR A 15 -8.52 9.52 -4.48
CA THR A 15 -7.64 10.51 -5.10
C THR A 15 -6.31 10.62 -4.34
N ALA A 16 -5.28 11.08 -5.04
CA ALA A 16 -3.98 11.38 -4.43
C ALA A 16 -4.09 12.40 -3.27
N ALA A 17 -4.94 13.42 -3.41
CA ALA A 17 -5.13 14.44 -2.39
C ALA A 17 -5.76 13.87 -1.11
N ASN A 18 -6.81 13.04 -1.25
CA ASN A 18 -7.46 12.41 -0.11
C ASN A 18 -6.54 11.40 0.59
N THR A 19 -5.78 10.63 -0.19
CA THR A 19 -4.76 9.71 0.33
C THR A 19 -3.69 10.46 1.11
N ALA A 20 -3.16 11.57 0.57
CA ALA A 20 -2.14 12.38 1.22
C ALA A 20 -2.65 12.99 2.54
N LYS A 21 -3.91 13.44 2.58
CA LYS A 21 -4.57 13.92 3.80
C LYS A 21 -4.68 12.81 4.84
N ALA A 22 -5.12 11.62 4.45
CA ALA A 22 -5.24 10.48 5.36
C ALA A 22 -3.88 10.08 5.97
N PHE A 23 -2.82 10.07 5.17
CA PHE A 23 -1.46 9.85 5.69
C PHE A 23 -1.04 10.93 6.67
N LYS A 24 -1.31 12.21 6.37
CA LYS A 24 -1.00 13.32 7.28
C LYS A 24 -1.68 13.11 8.64
N ASP A 25 -2.95 12.73 8.66
CA ASP A 25 -3.71 12.51 9.88
C ASP A 25 -3.18 11.32 10.69
N LEU A 26 -2.82 10.20 10.02
CA LEU A 26 -2.20 9.06 10.68
C LEU A 26 -0.82 9.40 11.24
N LEU A 27 0.02 10.11 10.48
CA LEU A 27 1.35 10.52 10.90
C LEU A 27 1.32 11.43 12.13
N GLN A 28 0.33 12.31 12.24
CA GLN A 28 0.16 13.18 13.41
C GLN A 28 -0.19 12.40 14.69
N LYS A 29 -0.88 11.27 14.56
CA LYS A 29 -1.34 10.44 15.68
C LYS A 29 -0.33 9.41 16.13
N ASN A 30 0.64 9.08 15.28
CA ASN A 30 1.63 8.03 15.53
C ASN A 30 3.03 8.61 15.73
N LYS A 31 3.86 7.92 16.51
CA LYS A 31 5.24 8.29 16.82
C LYS A 31 6.16 7.08 16.65
N GLY A 32 7.48 7.32 16.71
CA GLY A 32 8.48 6.27 16.69
C GLY A 32 8.41 5.40 15.43
N GLU A 33 8.58 4.10 15.62
CA GLU A 33 8.65 3.06 14.58
C GLU A 33 7.41 3.03 13.68
N VAL A 34 6.21 3.10 14.27
CA VAL A 34 4.95 3.18 13.51
C VAL A 34 4.94 4.38 12.57
N ARG A 35 5.40 5.54 13.06
CA ARG A 35 5.46 6.74 12.23
C ARG A 35 6.46 6.57 11.08
N LEU A 36 7.64 6.00 11.34
CA LEU A 36 8.65 5.77 10.31
C LEU A 36 8.11 4.88 9.18
N LEU A 37 7.41 3.78 9.53
CA LEU A 37 6.80 2.90 8.54
C LEU A 37 5.69 3.61 7.74
N LEU A 38 4.88 4.43 8.40
CA LEU A 38 3.84 5.23 7.74
C LEU A 38 4.43 6.28 6.78
N GLU A 39 5.58 6.87 7.09
CA GLU A 39 6.27 7.80 6.18
C GLU A 39 6.77 7.07 4.91
N GLU A 40 7.28 5.85 5.06
CA GLU A 40 7.67 5.01 3.93
C GLU A 40 6.47 4.59 3.07
N LEU A 41 5.39 4.11 3.70
CA LEU A 41 4.13 3.77 3.03
C LEU A 41 3.55 4.98 2.28
N LYS A 42 3.62 6.18 2.87
CA LYS A 42 3.22 7.44 2.23
C LYS A 42 4.04 7.68 0.96
N LYS A 43 5.36 7.59 1.05
CA LYS A 43 6.26 7.77 -0.11
C LYS A 43 5.90 6.77 -1.23
N ASN A 44 5.77 5.50 -0.90
CA ASN A 44 5.43 4.45 -1.87
C ASN A 44 4.04 4.66 -2.48
N SER A 45 3.07 5.12 -1.68
CA SER A 45 1.74 5.49 -2.17
C SER A 45 1.79 6.69 -3.12
N THR A 46 2.55 7.74 -2.81
CA THR A 46 2.71 8.91 -3.67
C THR A 46 3.33 8.53 -5.01
N LEU A 47 4.37 7.69 -4.99
CA LEU A 47 4.99 7.15 -6.18
C LEU A 47 4.01 6.34 -7.03
N SER A 48 3.19 5.51 -6.39
CA SER A 48 2.17 4.72 -7.10
C SER A 48 1.08 5.60 -7.73
N TRP A 49 0.69 6.70 -7.08
CA TRP A 49 -0.24 7.67 -7.65
C TRP A 49 0.29 8.33 -8.94
N LEU A 50 1.61 8.49 -9.10
CA LEU A 50 2.19 8.99 -10.36
C LEU A 50 1.91 8.05 -11.53
N VAL A 51 1.86 6.74 -11.29
CA VAL A 51 1.47 5.76 -12.32
C VAL A 51 -0.04 5.82 -12.57
N VAL A 52 -0.83 5.84 -11.49
CA VAL A 52 -2.30 5.74 -11.56
C VAL A 52 -2.95 6.99 -12.17
N GLU A 53 -2.54 8.19 -11.77
CA GLU A 53 -3.17 9.45 -12.20
C GLU A 53 -2.40 10.16 -13.32
N ARG A 54 -1.08 9.95 -13.41
CA ARG A 54 -0.21 10.75 -14.30
C ARG A 54 0.48 9.93 -15.38
N GLU A 55 0.04 8.68 -15.56
CA GLU A 55 0.54 7.75 -16.59
C GLU A 55 2.07 7.65 -16.62
N SER A 56 2.71 7.84 -15.46
CA SER A 56 4.16 7.74 -15.35
C SER A 56 4.60 6.30 -15.58
N GLU A 57 5.70 6.13 -16.30
CA GLU A 57 6.25 4.82 -16.62
C GLU A 57 6.59 4.02 -15.33
N PRO A 58 5.93 2.87 -15.07
CA PRO A 58 6.15 2.08 -13.85
C PRO A 58 7.61 1.72 -13.61
N GLN A 59 8.36 1.43 -14.67
CA GLN A 59 9.77 1.05 -14.62
C GLN A 59 10.67 2.17 -14.07
N ARG A 60 10.25 3.44 -14.17
CA ARG A 60 10.95 4.56 -13.51
C ARG A 60 10.57 4.71 -12.04
N ILE A 61 9.39 4.21 -11.66
CA ILE A 61 8.81 4.35 -10.33
C ILE A 61 9.28 3.23 -9.40
N ILE A 62 9.28 1.98 -9.87
CA ILE A 62 9.61 0.78 -9.09
C ILE A 62 10.97 0.90 -8.37
N PRO A 63 12.07 1.38 -8.99
CA PRO A 63 13.35 1.54 -8.31
C PRO A 63 13.33 2.59 -7.17
N GLN A 64 12.36 3.50 -7.17
CA GLN A 64 12.24 4.56 -6.17
C GLN A 64 11.41 4.17 -4.94
N LEU A 65 10.67 3.05 -5.04
CA LEU A 65 9.96 2.46 -3.91
C LEU A 65 10.97 2.07 -2.81
N SER A 66 10.58 2.28 -1.56
CA SER A 66 11.46 2.04 -0.41
C SER A 66 10.95 0.89 0.44
N THR A 67 11.88 0.08 0.94
CA THR A 67 11.65 -0.97 1.95
C THR A 67 12.48 -0.78 3.21
N LYS A 68 13.28 0.30 3.27
CA LYS A 68 14.29 0.52 4.33
C LYS A 68 13.69 0.53 5.74
N ALA A 69 12.58 1.23 5.95
CA ALA A 69 11.95 1.28 7.27
C ALA A 69 11.37 -0.09 7.62
N TYR A 70 10.67 -0.74 6.68
CA TYR A 70 10.17 -2.09 6.87
C TYR A 70 11.27 -3.11 7.20
N ASP A 71 12.36 -3.14 6.44
CA ASP A 71 13.45 -4.10 6.59
C ASP A 71 14.12 -3.96 7.97
N ARG A 72 14.42 -2.71 8.36
CA ARG A 72 14.95 -2.43 9.70
C ARG A 72 14.00 -2.91 10.80
N LEU A 73 12.71 -2.60 10.70
CA LEU A 73 11.73 -2.99 11.72
C LEU A 73 11.55 -4.51 11.79
N LEU A 74 11.59 -5.18 10.63
CA LEU A 74 11.56 -6.64 10.56
C LEU A 74 12.77 -7.25 11.27
N GLU A 75 13.97 -6.73 11.04
CA GLU A 75 15.21 -7.15 11.72
C GLU A 75 15.17 -6.89 13.23
N GLU A 76 14.57 -5.79 13.65
CA GLU A 76 14.38 -5.42 15.07
C GLU A 76 13.27 -6.24 15.76
N GLY A 77 12.56 -7.10 15.03
CA GLY A 77 11.48 -7.95 15.58
C GLY A 77 10.18 -7.19 15.86
N PHE A 78 9.96 -6.06 15.18
CA PHE A 78 8.75 -5.26 15.30
C PHE A 78 7.50 -6.07 14.93
N ASN A 79 6.46 -5.99 15.77
CA ASN A 79 5.18 -6.62 15.50
C ASN A 79 4.29 -5.70 14.64
N PHE A 80 4.19 -5.98 13.34
CA PHE A 80 3.40 -5.15 12.42
C PHE A 80 1.90 -5.08 12.73
N ASN A 81 1.36 -5.96 13.60
CA ASN A 81 -0.01 -5.82 14.09
C ASN A 81 -0.19 -4.59 15.00
N ASP A 82 0.89 -4.04 15.54
CA ASP A 82 0.87 -2.84 16.39
C ASP A 82 0.64 -1.55 15.59
N LEU A 83 0.57 -1.63 14.25
CA LEU A 83 -0.03 -0.57 13.43
C LEU A 83 -1.52 -0.35 13.75
N SER A 84 -2.23 -1.40 14.17
CA SER A 84 -3.65 -1.33 14.52
C SER A 84 -3.93 -2.20 15.76
N PRO A 85 -3.47 -1.77 16.94
CA PRO A 85 -3.45 -2.64 18.13
C PRO A 85 -4.86 -3.04 18.59
N ARG A 86 -5.86 -2.20 18.30
CA ARG A 86 -7.28 -2.45 18.61
C ARG A 86 -8.01 -3.28 17.55
N LYS A 87 -7.46 -3.37 16.33
CA LYS A 87 -8.08 -4.03 15.17
C LYS A 87 -7.00 -4.76 14.38
N ARG A 88 -6.50 -5.86 14.94
CA ARG A 88 -5.39 -6.63 14.36
C ARG A 88 -5.77 -7.34 13.07
N LYS A 89 -7.06 -7.61 12.82
CA LYS A 89 -7.54 -8.18 11.57
C LYS A 89 -7.97 -7.08 10.60
N VAL A 90 -7.56 -7.20 9.34
CA VAL A 90 -7.93 -6.27 8.26
C VAL A 90 -9.45 -6.32 8.07
N MET A 91 -10.08 -5.16 8.16
CA MET A 91 -11.51 -5.01 7.91
C MET A 91 -11.78 -4.86 6.41
N GLY A 92 -12.86 -5.50 5.93
CA GLY A 92 -13.40 -5.34 4.59
C GLY A 92 -14.79 -4.69 4.62
N ASN A 93 -15.25 -4.23 3.47
CA ASN A 93 -16.63 -3.87 3.18
C ASN A 93 -17.13 -4.75 2.02
N SER A 94 -18.42 -4.67 1.71
CA SER A 94 -19.02 -5.43 0.60
C SER A 94 -18.29 -5.23 -0.73
N ASN A 95 -17.84 -4.00 -1.03
CA ASN A 95 -17.08 -3.72 -2.26
C ASN A 95 -15.70 -4.41 -2.29
N LEU A 96 -15.09 -4.68 -1.13
CA LEU A 96 -13.78 -5.34 -1.00
C LEU A 96 -13.87 -6.86 -1.01
N GLU A 97 -14.99 -7.43 -0.58
CA GLU A 97 -15.22 -8.88 -0.54
C GLU A 97 -15.23 -9.50 -1.94
N ASP A 98 -15.73 -8.78 -2.94
CA ASP A 98 -15.74 -9.21 -4.34
C ASP A 98 -14.49 -8.76 -5.15
N SER A 99 -13.48 -8.21 -4.48
CA SER A 99 -12.30 -7.63 -5.13
C SER A 99 -11.07 -8.54 -5.08
N ASP A 100 -10.02 -8.13 -5.81
CA ASP A 100 -8.68 -8.73 -5.77
C ASP A 100 -7.97 -8.57 -4.41
N LEU A 101 -8.59 -7.89 -3.45
CA LEU A 101 -8.11 -7.67 -2.09
C LEU A 101 -8.79 -8.56 -1.05
N SER A 102 -9.84 -9.30 -1.42
CA SER A 102 -10.63 -10.16 -0.54
C SER A 102 -9.77 -11.13 0.28
N SER A 103 -8.68 -11.64 -0.30
CA SER A 103 -7.75 -12.56 0.36
C SER A 103 -7.02 -11.98 1.59
N PHE A 104 -7.03 -10.67 1.78
CA PHE A 104 -6.47 -10.00 2.96
C PHE A 104 -7.50 -9.73 4.04
N ILE A 105 -8.79 -9.73 3.71
CA ILE A 105 -9.86 -9.45 4.67
C ILE A 105 -9.90 -10.55 5.72
N GLY A 106 -10.02 -10.16 7.00
CA GLY A 106 -9.99 -11.09 8.14
C GLY A 106 -8.61 -11.66 8.48
N LYS A 107 -7.56 -11.38 7.69
CA LYS A 107 -6.17 -11.73 8.02
C LYS A 107 -5.53 -10.67 8.91
N ASP A 108 -4.41 -11.03 9.54
CA ASP A 108 -3.65 -10.11 10.37
C ASP A 108 -3.10 -8.93 9.56
N VAL A 109 -3.04 -7.75 10.16
CA VAL A 109 -2.45 -6.55 9.55
C VAL A 109 -1.01 -6.81 9.14
N ALA A 110 -0.26 -7.59 9.91
CA ALA A 110 1.09 -8.02 9.56
C ALA A 110 1.15 -8.72 8.18
N ASN A 111 0.19 -9.60 7.87
CA ASN A 111 0.16 -10.29 6.56
C ASN A 111 -0.04 -9.31 5.40
N LEU A 112 -0.83 -8.25 5.59
CA LEU A 112 -1.01 -7.22 4.57
C LEU A 112 0.26 -6.37 4.40
N VAL A 113 0.93 -6.01 5.50
CA VAL A 113 2.18 -5.25 5.47
C VAL A 113 3.27 -6.05 4.77
N GLU A 114 3.50 -7.29 5.18
CA GLU A 114 4.47 -8.20 4.55
C GLU A 114 4.16 -8.35 3.05
N GLY A 115 2.90 -8.62 2.69
CA GLY A 115 2.49 -8.75 1.29
C GLY A 115 2.62 -7.46 0.46
N ILE A 116 2.64 -6.27 1.07
CA ILE A 116 2.98 -5.02 0.39
C ILE A 116 4.49 -5.01 0.08
N TYR A 117 5.33 -5.26 1.08
CA TYR A 117 6.78 -5.15 0.94
C TYR A 117 7.41 -6.29 0.13
N ASP A 118 6.89 -7.51 0.23
CA ASP A 118 7.26 -8.62 -0.65
C ASP A 118 7.00 -8.26 -2.11
N ARG A 119 5.86 -7.60 -2.39
CA ARG A 119 5.53 -7.16 -3.75
C ARG A 119 6.45 -6.04 -4.22
N VAL A 120 6.86 -5.11 -3.34
CA VAL A 120 7.86 -4.09 -3.69
C VAL A 120 9.18 -4.77 -4.08
N LYS A 121 9.70 -5.66 -3.23
CA LYS A 121 10.97 -6.37 -3.47
C LYS A 121 10.92 -7.25 -4.72
N GLU A 122 9.82 -7.99 -4.92
CA GLU A 122 9.59 -8.83 -6.11
C GLU A 122 9.67 -7.97 -7.38
N MET A 123 8.98 -6.83 -7.43
CA MET A 123 9.00 -5.96 -8.60
C MET A 123 10.39 -5.37 -8.85
N GLN A 124 11.09 -4.94 -7.80
CA GLN A 124 12.44 -4.39 -7.92
C GLN A 124 13.42 -5.43 -8.45
N LEU A 125 13.37 -6.65 -7.90
CA LEU A 125 14.21 -7.76 -8.33
C LEU A 125 13.96 -8.13 -9.79
N VAL A 126 12.70 -8.32 -10.17
CA VAL A 126 12.36 -8.71 -11.54
C VAL A 126 12.76 -7.62 -12.53
N LEU A 127 12.52 -6.34 -12.20
CA LEU A 127 12.93 -5.23 -13.08
C LEU A 127 14.45 -5.14 -13.21
N GLN A 128 15.20 -5.44 -12.15
CA GLN A 128 16.66 -5.46 -12.18
C GLN A 128 17.21 -6.61 -13.04
N VAL A 129 16.59 -7.79 -12.98
CA VAL A 129 17.07 -9.00 -13.65
C VAL A 129 16.60 -9.06 -15.11
N ASP A 130 15.38 -8.62 -15.39
CA ASP A 130 14.73 -8.73 -16.70
C ASP A 130 13.84 -7.50 -16.98
N PRO A 131 14.46 -6.33 -17.23
CA PRO A 131 13.74 -5.07 -17.37
C PRO A 131 12.82 -5.02 -18.60
N ASP A 132 13.18 -5.76 -19.65
CA ASP A 132 12.50 -5.75 -20.96
C ASP A 132 11.46 -6.86 -21.10
N ASN A 133 11.09 -7.52 -19.99
CA ASN A 133 10.11 -8.60 -20.00
C ASN A 133 8.73 -8.12 -20.46
N GLN A 134 8.39 -8.40 -21.72
CA GLN A 134 7.13 -8.00 -22.34
C GLN A 134 5.91 -8.74 -21.80
N HIS A 135 6.10 -9.84 -21.06
CA HIS A 135 5.00 -10.58 -20.42
C HIS A 135 4.57 -9.94 -19.09
N ILE A 136 5.28 -8.93 -18.60
CA ILE A 136 4.98 -8.27 -17.33
C ILE A 136 4.19 -6.99 -17.57
N ASP A 137 2.95 -6.99 -17.09
CA ASP A 137 2.14 -5.78 -16.96
C ASP A 137 2.57 -4.99 -15.70
N TRP A 138 3.59 -4.14 -15.86
CA TRP A 138 4.12 -3.32 -14.77
C TRP A 138 3.10 -2.31 -14.21
N ASN A 139 2.23 -1.79 -15.07
CA ASN A 139 1.14 -0.90 -14.65
C ASN A 139 0.24 -1.61 -13.65
N ARG A 140 -0.26 -2.80 -14.02
CA ARG A 140 -1.10 -3.60 -13.13
C ARG A 140 -0.39 -3.97 -11.83
N ARG A 141 0.90 -4.28 -11.87
CA ARG A 141 1.65 -4.60 -10.64
C ARG A 141 1.74 -3.41 -9.69
N VAL A 142 2.03 -2.20 -10.18
CA VAL A 142 2.04 -0.98 -9.36
C VAL A 142 0.63 -0.63 -8.86
N ILE A 143 -0.40 -0.75 -9.70
CA ILE A 143 -1.80 -0.53 -9.32
C ILE A 143 -2.20 -1.48 -8.18
N ASN A 144 -1.85 -2.76 -8.28
CA ASN A 144 -2.19 -3.75 -7.26
C ASN A 144 -1.41 -3.52 -5.95
N LEU A 145 -0.14 -3.11 -6.03
CA LEU A 145 0.59 -2.64 -4.85
C LEU A 145 -0.14 -1.45 -4.21
N HIS A 146 -0.54 -0.47 -5.01
CA HIS A 146 -1.22 0.72 -4.54
C HIS A 146 -2.53 0.38 -3.82
N LYS A 147 -3.36 -0.48 -4.41
CA LYS A 147 -4.60 -0.98 -3.81
C LYS A 147 -4.35 -1.63 -2.43
N ARG A 148 -3.27 -2.40 -2.26
CA ARG A 148 -2.91 -2.98 -0.95
C ARG A 148 -2.54 -1.91 0.08
N ILE A 149 -1.77 -0.90 -0.33
CA ILE A 149 -1.46 0.25 0.53
C ILE A 149 -2.74 1.02 0.91
N LEU A 150 -3.65 1.22 -0.04
CA LEU A 150 -4.94 1.87 0.21
C LEU A 150 -5.82 1.04 1.15
N LEU A 151 -5.82 -0.28 1.03
CA LEU A 151 -6.51 -1.17 1.96
C LEU A 151 -5.99 -1.01 3.39
N LEU A 152 -4.66 -0.99 3.56
CA LEU A 152 -4.05 -0.76 4.86
C LEU A 152 -4.46 0.61 5.41
N MET A 153 -4.37 1.66 4.58
CA MET A 153 -4.79 3.02 4.95
C MET A 153 -6.27 3.09 5.35
N PHE A 154 -7.14 2.44 4.59
CA PHE A 154 -8.57 2.36 4.85
C PHE A 154 -8.84 1.68 6.20
N HIS A 155 -8.13 0.60 6.49
CA HIS A 155 -8.19 -0.09 7.78
C HIS A 155 -7.71 0.79 8.95
N LEU A 156 -6.55 1.44 8.80
CA LEU A 156 -5.91 2.25 9.85
C LEU A 156 -6.68 3.52 10.19
N LYS A 157 -7.29 4.17 9.19
CA LYS A 157 -8.14 5.35 9.41
C LYS A 157 -9.36 5.02 10.27
N GLY A 158 -9.82 3.77 10.21
CA GLY A 158 -11.11 3.36 10.76
C GLY A 158 -12.26 3.86 9.88
N TRP A 159 -13.38 3.12 9.92
CA TRP A 159 -14.60 3.53 9.21
C TRP A 159 -15.13 4.83 9.81
N THR A 160 -15.25 5.83 8.97
CA THR A 160 -16.21 6.92 9.18
C THR A 160 -17.22 6.79 8.05
N ASN A 161 -18.41 6.25 8.38
CA ASN A 161 -19.60 6.39 7.53
C ASN A 161 -19.97 7.86 7.41
#